data_AF-A0A316AWN2-F1
#
_entry.id   AF-A0A316AWN2-F1
#
_cell.length_a   1.000
_cell.length_b   1.000
_cell.length_c   1.000
_cell.angle_alpha   90.00
_cell.angle_beta   90.00
_cell.angle_gamma   90.00
#
_symmetry.space_group_name_H-M   'P 1'
#
loop_
_entity.id
_entity.type
_entity.pdbx_description
1 polymer ?
#
loop_
_entity_poly.entity_id
_entity_poly.type
_entity_poly.pdbx_seq_one_letter_code
_entity_poly.pdbx_strand_id
1 'polypeptide(L)'
;MLKPILISFLIALSLTGCGLVGNSPAASRGFDPEGNRARSDAFTASPIGTPAAKERKSAAVEPAAGPLSDPNAAAIPTEVGQSDVQTPKRLENPVYVAVVETISDGVIQANENQFLTDVLREEAVKVLDPSLNYTIMTRENIQAMLPPDKNIEDCEGSCLVETGRNIAANYVVQARVNTFGTSLTITVELYDTRTGKLMSSFSAKKTDIDSLEVEIREKAPQMFQQVLKLESN
;
A
#
# COMPACT_ATOMS: atom_id res chain seq x y z
N MET A 1 36.96 -14.12 -31.01
CA MET A 1 36.31 -15.43 -30.92
C MET A 1 35.28 -15.39 -29.79
N LEU A 2 34.02 -15.12 -30.09
CA LEU A 2 32.93 -15.13 -29.11
C LEU A 2 31.67 -15.61 -29.84
N LYS A 3 31.12 -16.76 -29.42
CA LYS A 3 29.90 -17.37 -29.99
C LYS A 3 28.65 -16.79 -29.33
N PRO A 4 27.58 -16.46 -30.06
CA PRO A 4 26.28 -16.19 -29.47
C PRO A 4 25.49 -17.50 -29.29
N ILE A 5 24.95 -17.71 -28.10
CA ILE A 5 24.03 -18.79 -27.77
C ILE A 5 22.62 -18.30 -28.13
N LEU A 6 22.08 -18.80 -29.24
CA LEU A 6 20.65 -18.71 -29.56
C LEU A 6 19.92 -19.82 -28.79
N ILE A 7 19.06 -19.45 -27.85
CA ILE A 7 18.07 -20.36 -27.25
C ILE A 7 16.72 -20.04 -27.91
N SER A 8 16.37 -20.86 -28.89
CA SER A 8 15.02 -20.90 -29.47
C SER A 8 14.09 -21.64 -28.52
N PHE A 9 13.19 -20.93 -27.85
CA PHE A 9 12.02 -21.54 -27.20
C PHE A 9 10.87 -21.59 -28.19
N LEU A 10 10.65 -22.78 -28.75
CA LEU A 10 9.47 -23.14 -29.54
C LEU A 10 8.36 -23.57 -28.56
N ILE A 11 7.41 -22.68 -28.26
CA ILE A 11 6.19 -23.06 -27.52
C ILE A 11 5.13 -23.40 -28.57
N ALA A 12 4.92 -24.71 -28.76
CA ALA A 12 3.79 -25.25 -29.50
C ALA A 12 2.54 -25.16 -28.62
N LEU A 13 1.64 -24.21 -28.94
CA LEU A 13 0.33 -24.12 -28.31
C LEU A 13 -0.66 -24.97 -29.11
N SER A 14 -1.03 -26.13 -28.57
CA SER A 14 -2.10 -26.98 -29.11
C SER A 14 -3.47 -26.36 -28.79
N LEU A 15 -4.14 -25.83 -29.80
CA LEU A 15 -5.56 -25.51 -29.75
C LEU A 15 -6.37 -26.79 -30.00
N THR A 16 -6.83 -27.41 -28.92
CA THR A 16 -7.93 -28.38 -28.97
C THR A 16 -9.18 -27.69 -28.45
N GLY A 17 -10.12 -27.41 -29.34
CA GLY A 17 -11.48 -27.02 -28.98
C GLY A 17 -12.37 -28.23 -28.71
N CYS A 18 -13.46 -28.04 -27.95
CA CYS A 18 -14.83 -28.51 -28.23
C CYS A 18 -15.76 -28.30 -27.02
N GLY A 19 -17.03 -27.99 -27.30
CA GLY A 19 -18.19 -28.08 -26.38
C GLY A 19 -18.53 -26.75 -25.73
N LEU A 20 -19.50 -25.91 -26.17
CA LEU A 20 -20.89 -26.11 -26.59
C LEU A 20 -21.82 -26.77 -25.54
N VAL A 21 -22.88 -26.01 -25.24
CA VAL A 21 -24.21 -26.36 -24.69
C VAL A 21 -24.39 -26.37 -23.16
N GLY A 22 -25.33 -25.53 -22.68
CA GLY A 22 -25.92 -25.69 -21.35
C GLY A 22 -26.76 -24.52 -20.85
N ASN A 23 -27.95 -24.32 -21.44
CA ASN A 23 -29.02 -23.44 -20.96
C ASN A 23 -29.46 -23.81 -19.53
N SER A 24 -29.71 -22.83 -18.65
CA SER A 24 -30.65 -22.98 -17.52
C SER A 24 -31.13 -21.61 -17.03
N PRO A 25 -32.42 -21.27 -17.24
CA PRO A 25 -33.11 -20.22 -16.51
C PRO A 25 -33.94 -20.79 -15.35
N ALA A 26 -34.39 -19.88 -14.48
CA ALA A 26 -35.40 -20.03 -13.43
C ALA A 26 -34.91 -20.44 -12.04
N ALA A 27 -34.93 -19.47 -11.12
CA ALA A 27 -35.88 -19.48 -10.00
C ALA A 27 -35.76 -18.17 -9.20
N SER A 28 -36.62 -17.21 -9.53
CA SER A 28 -37.04 -16.19 -8.58
C SER A 28 -37.89 -16.86 -7.51
N ARG A 29 -37.42 -16.85 -6.26
CA ARG A 29 -38.27 -17.06 -5.08
C ARG A 29 -38.22 -15.80 -4.25
N GLY A 30 -39.40 -15.20 -4.10
CA GLY A 30 -39.65 -14.11 -3.18
C GLY A 30 -39.34 -14.55 -1.75
N PHE A 31 -38.75 -13.63 -1.01
CA PHE A 31 -38.60 -13.73 0.42
C PHE A 31 -39.40 -12.58 1.02
N ASP A 32 -40.48 -12.94 1.71
CA ASP A 32 -41.39 -12.03 2.37
C ASP A 32 -40.69 -11.26 3.51
N PRO A 33 -41.03 -9.98 3.75
CA PRO A 33 -40.60 -9.24 4.92
C PRO A 33 -41.67 -9.38 6.01
N GLU A 34 -41.44 -10.28 6.97
CA GLU A 34 -42.29 -10.37 8.17
C GLU A 34 -41.44 -10.22 9.44
N GLY A 35 -41.89 -9.27 10.27
CA GLY A 35 -41.11 -8.71 11.35
C GLY A 35 -41.01 -9.59 12.60
N ASN A 36 -40.03 -9.24 13.42
CA ASN A 36 -40.01 -9.60 14.83
C ASN A 36 -39.28 -8.47 15.57
N ARG A 37 -40.01 -7.54 16.18
CA ARG A 37 -40.29 -7.52 17.63
C ARG A 37 -39.04 -7.67 18.50
N ALA A 38 -38.64 -6.52 19.04
CA ALA A 38 -38.42 -6.29 20.45
C ALA A 38 -37.75 -7.43 21.25
N ARG A 39 -36.46 -7.25 21.52
CA ARG A 39 -35.87 -7.64 22.81
C ARG A 39 -35.02 -6.51 23.36
N SER A 40 -35.66 -5.74 24.23
CA SER A 40 -35.04 -4.94 25.27
C SER A 40 -34.64 -5.87 26.40
N ASP A 41 -33.35 -6.20 26.53
CA ASP A 41 -32.82 -6.85 27.72
C ASP A 41 -31.48 -6.24 28.12
N ALA A 42 -31.55 -5.48 29.22
CA ALA A 42 -30.56 -5.34 30.27
C ALA A 42 -29.06 -5.32 29.86
N PHE A 43 -28.56 -4.11 29.60
CA PHE A 43 -27.13 -3.83 29.72
C PHE A 43 -26.78 -3.70 31.21
N THR A 44 -26.43 -4.81 31.84
CA THR A 44 -25.77 -4.82 33.16
C THR A 44 -24.39 -4.21 33.02
N ALA A 45 -24.21 -3.03 33.62
CA ALA A 45 -22.93 -2.37 33.79
C ALA A 45 -22.01 -3.25 34.66
N SER A 46 -20.91 -3.72 34.07
CA SER A 46 -19.78 -4.28 34.82
C SER A 46 -18.77 -3.18 35.17
N PRO A 47 -18.16 -3.22 36.35
CA PRO A 47 -17.35 -2.14 36.91
C PRO A 47 -16.00 -1.98 36.21
N ILE A 48 -15.63 -0.71 36.05
CA ILE A 48 -14.32 -0.21 35.61
C ILE A 48 -13.26 -0.71 36.59
N GLY A 49 -12.47 -1.68 36.16
CA GLY A 49 -11.27 -2.13 36.86
C GLY A 49 -10.11 -1.18 36.59
N THR A 50 -9.74 -0.40 37.59
CA THR A 50 -8.55 0.44 37.63
C THR A 50 -7.27 -0.39 37.52
N PRO A 51 -6.41 -0.22 36.51
CA PRO A 51 -5.05 -0.75 36.56
C PRO A 51 -4.15 0.16 37.41
N ALA A 52 -3.54 -0.45 38.42
CA ALA A 52 -2.61 0.15 39.36
C ALA A 52 -1.39 0.75 38.64
N ALA A 53 -1.12 2.03 38.95
CA ALA A 53 0.10 2.73 38.59
C ALA A 53 1.31 2.05 39.26
N LYS A 54 2.19 1.46 38.45
CA LYS A 54 3.49 0.95 38.90
C LYS A 54 4.54 2.03 38.67
N GLU A 55 4.94 2.69 39.76
CA GLU A 55 6.10 3.57 39.85
C GLU A 55 7.32 2.98 39.14
N ARG A 56 7.78 3.63 38.06
CA ARG A 56 9.12 3.43 37.53
C ARG A 56 10.02 4.51 38.12
N LYS A 57 10.85 4.05 39.06
CA LYS A 57 11.96 4.74 39.71
C LYS A 57 12.88 5.37 38.65
N SER A 58 13.04 6.69 38.71
CA SER A 58 14.07 7.45 38.02
C SER A 58 15.46 6.98 38.47
N ALA A 59 16.28 6.55 37.52
CA ALA A 59 17.72 6.44 37.70
C ALA A 59 18.38 7.52 36.84
N ALA A 60 18.85 8.57 37.51
CA ALA A 60 19.73 9.58 36.95
C ALA A 60 21.09 8.93 36.63
N VAL A 61 21.58 9.16 35.40
CA VAL A 61 22.98 8.94 35.02
C VAL A 61 23.42 10.14 34.19
N GLU A 62 24.00 11.11 34.89
CA GLU A 62 25.12 11.94 34.44
C GLU A 62 26.33 11.52 35.33
N PRO A 63 27.60 11.92 35.06
CA PRO A 63 28.17 12.64 33.92
C PRO A 63 29.44 11.96 33.37
N ALA A 64 29.92 12.38 32.19
CA ALA A 64 31.35 12.31 31.88
C ALA A 64 31.71 13.31 30.78
N ALA A 65 32.07 14.52 31.20
CA ALA A 65 32.88 15.43 30.40
C ALA A 65 34.32 14.89 30.35
N GLY A 66 34.87 14.78 29.14
CA GLY A 66 36.28 14.55 28.88
C GLY A 66 36.71 15.39 27.68
N PRO A 67 37.75 16.23 27.79
CA PRO A 67 38.28 17.00 26.67
C PRO A 67 39.28 16.15 25.89
N LEU A 68 39.49 16.45 24.61
CA LEU A 68 40.84 16.57 24.02
C LEU A 68 40.74 17.03 22.56
N SER A 69 41.58 18.03 22.32
CA SER A 69 41.89 18.79 21.12
C SER A 69 42.54 17.97 20.02
N ASP A 70 42.11 18.21 18.77
CA ASP A 70 42.92 17.98 17.57
C ASP A 70 42.89 19.23 16.67
N PRO A 71 43.98 20.02 16.60
CA PRO A 71 44.16 21.03 15.56
C PRO A 71 44.99 20.41 14.44
N ASN A 72 44.33 19.80 13.45
CA ASN A 72 45.00 19.46 12.19
C ASN A 72 44.25 20.04 11.00
N ALA A 73 44.55 21.32 10.76
CA ALA A 73 44.31 22.00 9.51
C ALA A 73 45.25 21.43 8.44
N ALA A 74 44.74 20.50 7.64
CA ALA A 74 45.34 20.12 6.38
C ALA A 74 44.38 20.52 5.25
N ALA A 75 44.86 21.42 4.41
CA ALA A 75 44.16 22.03 3.30
C ALA A 75 43.56 20.99 2.35
N ILE A 76 42.25 21.08 2.13
CA ILE A 76 41.56 20.38 1.06
C ILE A 76 41.67 21.27 -0.19
N PRO A 77 42.16 20.77 -1.33
CA PRO A 77 42.13 21.50 -2.58
C PRO A 77 40.69 21.72 -3.03
N THR A 78 40.32 23.01 -3.10
CA THR A 78 39.09 23.52 -3.71
C THR A 78 39.16 23.30 -5.22
N GLU A 79 38.79 22.11 -5.68
CA GLU A 79 38.37 21.92 -7.06
C GLU A 79 36.85 22.12 -7.13
N VAL A 80 36.45 23.33 -7.52
CA VAL A 80 35.09 23.70 -7.88
C VAL A 80 34.76 22.95 -9.19
N GLY A 81 34.44 21.67 -9.07
CA GLY A 81 33.71 20.97 -10.11
C GLY A 81 32.31 21.56 -10.15
N GLN A 82 31.99 22.26 -11.24
CA GLN A 82 30.63 22.56 -11.64
C GLN A 82 29.90 21.22 -11.83
N SER A 83 29.42 20.63 -10.73
CA SER A 83 28.30 19.71 -10.80
C SER A 83 27.15 20.55 -11.32
N ASP A 84 26.74 20.25 -12.55
CA ASP A 84 25.40 20.53 -13.02
C ASP A 84 24.43 20.01 -11.95
N VAL A 85 24.06 20.87 -11.01
CA VAL A 85 22.95 20.63 -10.09
C VAL A 85 21.73 20.64 -10.99
N GLN A 86 21.46 19.49 -11.60
CA GLN A 86 20.22 19.22 -12.31
C GLN A 86 19.13 19.37 -11.27
N THR A 87 18.61 20.59 -11.19
CA THR A 87 17.46 20.91 -10.36
C THR A 87 16.37 19.96 -10.82
N PRO A 88 15.82 19.13 -9.91
CA PRO A 88 14.86 18.12 -10.31
C PRO A 88 13.70 18.80 -11.04
N LYS A 89 13.36 18.27 -12.22
CA LYS A 89 12.31 18.79 -13.09
C LYS A 89 10.99 18.79 -12.31
N ARG A 90 10.56 19.98 -11.88
CA ARG A 90 9.29 20.15 -11.16
C ARG A 90 8.15 19.85 -12.14
N LEU A 91 7.24 18.96 -11.77
CA LEU A 91 6.10 18.61 -12.61
C LEU A 91 5.17 19.83 -12.76
N GLU A 92 4.66 20.08 -13.96
CA GLU A 92 3.76 21.21 -14.21
C GLU A 92 2.40 21.05 -13.51
N ASN A 93 1.97 19.80 -13.32
CA ASN A 93 0.72 19.45 -12.63
C ASN A 93 1.00 18.55 -11.42
N PRO A 94 0.21 18.68 -10.34
CA PRO A 94 0.33 17.78 -9.20
C PRO A 94 -0.04 16.34 -9.61
N VAL A 95 0.77 15.38 -9.17
CA VAL A 95 0.51 13.96 -9.37
C VAL A 95 -0.04 13.38 -8.07
N TYR A 96 -1.30 12.97 -8.12
CA TYR A 96 -2.02 12.40 -6.99
C TYR A 96 -1.87 10.88 -6.96
N VAL A 97 -1.39 10.36 -5.85
CA VAL A 97 -1.24 8.92 -5.60
C VAL A 97 -2.15 8.52 -4.44
N ALA A 98 -3.19 7.74 -4.72
CA ALA A 98 -4.11 7.25 -3.71
C ALA A 98 -3.63 5.93 -3.13
N VAL A 99 -3.42 5.88 -1.81
CA VAL A 99 -3.14 4.62 -1.10
C VAL A 99 -4.40 4.20 -0.35
N VAL A 100 -5.05 3.18 -0.90
CA VAL A 100 -6.32 2.62 -0.42
C VAL A 100 -6.06 1.65 0.73
N GLU A 101 -7.05 1.51 1.60
CA GLU A 101 -6.99 0.60 2.74
C GLU A 101 -6.74 -0.85 2.34
N THR A 102 -5.92 -1.51 3.13
CA THR A 102 -5.61 -2.93 2.97
C THR A 102 -6.87 -3.76 3.20
N ILE A 103 -7.21 -4.63 2.26
CA ILE A 103 -8.36 -5.53 2.36
C ILE A 103 -7.87 -6.88 2.85
N SER A 104 -8.60 -7.51 3.77
CA SER A 104 -8.23 -8.83 4.27
C SER A 104 -9.37 -9.82 4.46
N ASP A 105 -10.61 -9.47 4.11
CA ASP A 105 -11.78 -10.34 4.27
C ASP A 105 -11.89 -11.01 5.66
N GLY A 106 -11.44 -10.32 6.70
CA GLY A 106 -11.43 -10.81 8.09
C GLY A 106 -10.26 -11.72 8.47
N VAL A 107 -9.27 -11.90 7.58
CA VAL A 107 -8.03 -12.65 7.86
C VAL A 107 -7.20 -11.99 8.96
N ILE A 108 -7.15 -10.66 8.97
CA ILE A 108 -6.50 -9.85 10.01
C ILE A 108 -7.47 -8.80 10.56
N GLN A 109 -7.15 -8.23 11.71
CA GLN A 109 -7.99 -7.23 12.37
C GLN A 109 -7.98 -5.90 11.60
N ALA A 110 -9.04 -5.09 11.77
CA ALA A 110 -9.18 -3.82 11.07
C ALA A 110 -8.05 -2.82 11.39
N ASN A 111 -7.58 -2.79 12.64
CA ASN A 111 -6.41 -1.98 13.04
C ASN A 111 -5.12 -2.45 12.38
N GLU A 112 -4.98 -3.75 12.09
CA GLU A 112 -3.82 -4.30 11.39
C GLU A 112 -3.87 -3.93 9.90
N ASN A 113 -5.04 -3.96 9.26
CA ASN A 113 -5.24 -3.43 7.90
C ASN A 113 -4.84 -1.94 7.81
N GLN A 114 -5.30 -1.13 8.77
CA GLN A 114 -4.96 0.29 8.85
C GLN A 114 -3.45 0.49 9.00
N PHE A 115 -2.83 -0.27 9.91
CA PHE A 115 -1.40 -0.21 10.13
C PHE A 115 -0.59 -0.53 8.86
N LEU A 116 -0.88 -1.63 8.16
CA LEU A 116 -0.18 -1.97 6.92
C LEU A 116 -0.37 -0.91 5.82
N THR A 117 -1.55 -0.29 5.78
CA THR A 117 -1.84 0.82 4.87
C THR A 117 -0.99 2.06 5.19
N ASP A 118 -0.84 2.38 6.47
CA ASP A 118 -0.04 3.52 6.90
C ASP A 118 1.45 3.29 6.65
N VAL A 119 1.92 2.06 6.80
CA VAL A 119 3.28 1.66 6.39
C VAL A 119 3.48 1.88 4.89
N LEU A 120 2.52 1.47 4.05
CA LEU A 120 2.58 1.75 2.60
C LEU A 120 2.62 3.26 2.28
N ARG A 121 1.84 4.07 3.00
CA ARG A 121 1.87 5.54 2.85
C ARG A 121 3.21 6.12 3.28
N GLU A 122 3.76 5.64 4.39
CA GLU A 122 5.07 6.05 4.89
C GLU A 122 6.16 5.80 3.84
N GLU A 123 6.18 4.60 3.24
CA GLU A 123 7.12 4.27 2.17
C GLU A 123 6.85 5.06 0.87
N ALA A 124 5.59 5.39 0.57
CA ALA A 124 5.25 6.25 -0.55
C ALA A 124 5.83 7.66 -0.40
N VAL A 125 5.70 8.27 0.78
CA VAL A 125 6.21 9.63 1.07
C VAL A 125 7.74 9.68 1.01
N LYS A 126 8.43 8.60 1.40
CA LYS A 126 9.91 8.53 1.31
C LYS A 126 10.41 8.58 -0.13
N VAL A 127 9.63 8.05 -1.08
CA VAL A 127 10.02 7.99 -2.49
C VAL A 127 9.46 9.14 -3.31
N LEU A 128 8.21 9.54 -3.03
CA LEU A 128 7.47 10.55 -3.78
C LEU A 128 7.50 11.88 -3.03
N ASP A 129 8.54 12.67 -3.32
CA ASP A 129 8.77 13.96 -2.65
C ASP A 129 7.65 14.98 -2.95
N PRO A 130 6.95 15.50 -1.92
CA PRO A 130 5.96 16.56 -2.07
C PRO A 130 6.50 17.83 -2.75
N SER A 131 7.80 18.11 -2.61
CA SER A 131 8.49 19.25 -3.23
C SER A 131 8.51 19.15 -4.77
N LEU A 132 8.35 17.94 -5.30
CA LEU A 132 8.27 17.66 -6.74
C LEU A 132 6.83 17.61 -7.27
N ASN A 133 5.87 18.14 -6.50
CA ASN A 133 4.43 18.15 -6.78
C ASN A 133 3.79 16.74 -6.79
N TYR A 134 4.35 15.76 -6.06
CA TYR A 134 3.61 14.54 -5.73
C TYR A 134 2.73 14.76 -4.50
N THR A 135 1.52 14.21 -4.50
CA THR A 135 0.60 14.27 -3.35
C THR A 135 0.08 12.88 -3.04
N ILE A 136 0.40 12.39 -1.84
CA ILE A 136 -0.15 11.13 -1.33
C ILE A 136 -1.51 11.41 -0.69
N MET A 137 -2.54 10.73 -1.18
CA MET A 137 -3.90 10.88 -0.64
C MET A 137 -4.11 9.88 0.51
N THR A 138 -4.64 10.38 1.63
CA THR A 138 -5.01 9.58 2.80
C THR A 138 -6.43 9.05 2.69
N ARG A 139 -6.81 8.16 3.61
CA ARG A 139 -8.18 7.60 3.69
C ARG A 139 -9.22 8.70 3.80
N GLU A 140 -8.96 9.71 4.61
CA GLU A 140 -9.88 10.81 4.91
C GLU A 140 -10.13 11.65 3.66
N ASN A 141 -9.07 11.93 2.88
CA ASN A 141 -9.17 12.64 1.60
C ASN A 141 -10.02 11.85 0.60
N ILE A 142 -9.82 10.53 0.54
CA ILE A 142 -10.56 9.65 -0.35
C ILE A 142 -12.04 9.60 0.06
N GLN A 143 -12.35 9.40 1.34
CA GLN A 143 -13.73 9.33 1.84
C GLN A 143 -14.52 10.62 1.60
N ALA A 144 -13.86 11.78 1.69
CA ALA A 144 -14.50 13.06 1.40
C ALA A 144 -14.89 13.24 -0.09
N MET A 145 -14.26 12.49 -1.00
CA MET A 145 -14.48 12.58 -2.44
C MET A 145 -15.34 11.43 -2.99
N LEU A 146 -15.58 10.38 -2.19
CA LEU A 146 -16.40 9.25 -2.61
C LEU A 146 -17.89 9.58 -2.56
N PRO A 147 -18.69 9.05 -3.49
CA PRO A 147 -20.14 9.07 -3.38
C PRO A 147 -20.59 8.38 -2.07
N PRO A 148 -21.67 8.86 -1.42
CA PRO A 148 -22.12 8.33 -0.13
C PRO A 148 -22.53 6.84 -0.18
N ASP A 149 -22.81 6.31 -1.37
CA ASP A 149 -23.27 4.94 -1.58
C ASP A 149 -22.15 3.96 -1.97
N LYS A 150 -20.87 4.38 -1.99
CA LYS A 150 -19.74 3.54 -2.39
C LYS A 150 -18.65 3.47 -1.33
N ASN A 151 -18.34 2.25 -0.92
CA ASN A 151 -17.15 1.96 -0.11
C ASN A 151 -15.99 1.53 -1.00
N ILE A 152 -14.80 2.04 -0.71
CA ILE A 152 -13.60 1.69 -1.46
C ILE A 152 -13.07 0.29 -1.13
N GLU A 153 -13.47 -0.21 0.04
CA GLU A 153 -13.08 -1.51 0.59
C GLU A 153 -13.73 -2.67 -0.20
N ASP A 154 -14.85 -2.41 -0.89
CA ASP A 154 -15.54 -3.40 -1.73
C ASP A 154 -15.01 -3.43 -3.18
N CYS A 155 -14.01 -2.60 -3.50
CA CYS A 155 -13.52 -2.44 -4.86
C CYS A 155 -12.21 -3.21 -5.13
N GLU A 156 -12.26 -4.21 -6.03
CA GLU A 156 -11.11 -4.94 -6.58
C GLU A 156 -10.93 -4.75 -8.10
N GLY A 157 -9.68 -4.60 -8.54
CA GLY A 157 -9.32 -4.60 -9.97
C GLY A 157 -9.88 -3.39 -10.73
N SER A 158 -10.80 -3.62 -11.68
CA SER A 158 -11.33 -2.56 -12.56
C SER A 158 -12.07 -1.45 -11.80
N CYS A 159 -12.76 -1.78 -10.72
CA CYS A 159 -13.45 -0.79 -9.91
C CYS A 159 -12.50 0.04 -9.02
N LEU A 160 -11.29 -0.46 -8.73
CA LEU A 160 -10.24 0.32 -8.09
C LEU A 160 -9.76 1.45 -9.01
N VAL A 161 -9.57 1.16 -10.30
CA VAL A 161 -9.22 2.14 -11.34
C VAL A 161 -10.32 3.21 -11.48
N GLU A 162 -11.58 2.80 -11.53
CA GLU A 162 -12.72 3.73 -11.58
C GLU A 162 -12.79 4.61 -10.33
N THR A 163 -12.54 4.02 -9.16
CA THR A 163 -12.50 4.78 -7.92
C THR A 163 -11.40 5.81 -7.93
N GLY A 164 -10.20 5.44 -8.37
CA GLY A 164 -9.08 6.35 -8.57
C GLY A 164 -9.44 7.53 -9.49
N ARG A 165 -10.18 7.27 -10.59
CA ARG A 165 -10.69 8.34 -11.48
C ARG A 165 -11.68 9.27 -10.78
N ASN A 166 -12.60 8.71 -9.98
CA ASN A 166 -13.61 9.49 -9.27
C ASN A 166 -12.99 10.45 -8.25
N ILE A 167 -11.88 10.06 -7.62
CA ILE A 167 -11.13 10.89 -6.67
C ILE A 167 -10.00 11.71 -7.32
N ALA A 168 -9.96 11.77 -8.65
CA ALA A 168 -8.92 12.46 -9.43
C ALA A 168 -7.48 12.01 -9.09
N ALA A 169 -7.29 10.78 -8.63
CA ALA A 169 -5.97 10.19 -8.45
C ALA A 169 -5.39 9.80 -9.82
N ASN A 170 -4.10 10.05 -10.04
CA ASN A 170 -3.38 9.56 -11.23
C ASN A 170 -2.96 8.11 -11.07
N TYR A 171 -2.64 7.72 -9.84
CA TYR A 171 -2.25 6.36 -9.49
C TYR A 171 -3.03 5.89 -8.26
N VAL A 172 -3.35 4.60 -8.23
CA VAL A 172 -4.01 3.98 -7.08
C VAL A 172 -3.25 2.73 -6.65
N VAL A 173 -3.02 2.62 -5.35
CA VAL A 173 -2.37 1.48 -4.71
C VAL A 173 -3.35 0.82 -3.77
N GLN A 174 -3.43 -0.51 -3.83
CA GLN A 174 -4.19 -1.31 -2.89
C GLN A 174 -3.36 -2.52 -2.45
N ALA A 175 -3.49 -2.86 -1.19
CA ALA A 175 -2.94 -4.08 -0.64
C ALA A 175 -4.06 -5.05 -0.27
N ARG A 176 -3.81 -6.34 -0.48
CA ARG A 176 -4.70 -7.43 -0.08
C ARG A 176 -3.94 -8.43 0.75
N VAL A 177 -4.48 -8.78 1.91
CA VAL A 177 -3.98 -9.83 2.79
C VAL A 177 -4.93 -11.02 2.72
N ASN A 178 -4.41 -12.17 2.30
CA ASN A 178 -5.14 -13.44 2.25
C ASN A 178 -4.41 -14.51 3.07
N THR A 179 -5.10 -15.61 3.36
CA THR A 179 -4.46 -16.81 3.93
C THR A 179 -4.26 -17.86 2.85
N PHE A 180 -3.06 -18.44 2.78
CA PHE A 180 -2.75 -19.57 1.93
C PHE A 180 -2.11 -20.71 2.74
N GLY A 181 -2.92 -21.72 3.04
CA GLY A 181 -2.54 -22.81 3.95
C GLY A 181 -2.45 -22.31 5.39
N THR A 182 -1.26 -22.40 5.99
CA THR A 182 -0.96 -21.90 7.34
C THR A 182 -0.23 -20.56 7.35
N SER A 183 -0.09 -19.91 6.19
CA SER A 183 0.66 -18.67 6.04
C SER A 183 -0.24 -17.54 5.57
N LEU A 184 0.11 -16.33 5.97
CA LEU A 184 -0.43 -15.10 5.43
C LEU A 184 0.27 -14.74 4.12
N THR A 185 -0.48 -14.17 3.21
CA THR A 185 0.00 -13.66 1.93
C THR A 185 -0.44 -12.23 1.78
N ILE A 186 0.46 -11.34 1.38
CA ILE A 186 0.13 -9.99 0.97
C ILE A 186 0.39 -9.83 -0.52
N THR A 187 -0.51 -9.17 -1.22
CA THR A 187 -0.32 -8.71 -2.60
C THR A 187 -0.57 -7.21 -2.62
N VAL A 188 0.36 -6.45 -3.16
CA VAL A 188 0.24 -5.00 -3.33
C VAL A 188 0.31 -4.68 -4.80
N GLU A 189 -0.64 -3.88 -5.28
CA GLU A 189 -0.82 -3.56 -6.69
C GLU A 189 -0.88 -2.05 -6.87
N LEU A 190 -0.18 -1.55 -7.89
CA LEU A 190 -0.17 -0.15 -8.30
C LEU A 190 -0.74 -0.04 -9.71
N TYR A 191 -1.82 0.74 -9.87
CA TYR A 191 -2.47 0.99 -11.15
C TYR A 191 -2.33 2.44 -11.58
N ASP A 192 -2.19 2.66 -12.89
CA ASP A 192 -2.41 3.97 -13.52
C ASP A 192 -3.90 4.14 -13.80
N THR A 193 -4.53 5.15 -13.23
CA THR A 193 -5.97 5.37 -13.36
C THR A 193 -6.36 5.86 -14.76
N ARG A 194 -5.43 6.48 -15.50
CA ARG A 194 -5.67 7.00 -16.86
C ARG A 194 -5.87 5.82 -17.81
N THR A 195 -4.91 4.90 -17.81
CA THR A 195 -4.89 3.75 -18.72
C THR A 195 -5.58 2.51 -18.16
N GLY A 196 -5.75 2.42 -16.83
CA GLY A 196 -6.22 1.23 -16.13
C GLY A 196 -5.18 0.10 -16.09
N LYS A 197 -3.92 0.38 -16.44
CA LYS A 197 -2.87 -0.62 -16.53
C LYS A 197 -2.23 -0.84 -15.16
N LEU A 198 -1.94 -2.10 -14.84
CA LEU A 198 -1.10 -2.46 -13.70
C LEU A 198 0.35 -2.03 -13.98
N MET A 199 0.85 -1.08 -13.21
CA MET A 199 2.21 -0.52 -13.34
C MET A 199 3.24 -1.40 -12.66
N SER A 200 2.92 -1.84 -11.45
CA SER A 200 3.80 -2.65 -10.63
C SER A 200 2.97 -3.42 -9.61
N SER A 201 3.47 -4.59 -9.22
CA SER A 201 2.88 -5.39 -8.17
C SER A 201 3.96 -6.19 -7.48
N PHE A 202 3.78 -6.45 -6.19
CA PHE A 202 4.60 -7.44 -5.50
C PHE A 202 3.74 -8.27 -4.56
N SER A 203 4.21 -9.48 -4.28
CA SER A 203 3.59 -10.38 -3.32
C SER A 203 4.62 -10.93 -2.35
N ALA A 204 4.20 -11.18 -1.11
CA ALA A 204 4.99 -11.88 -0.12
C ALA A 204 4.13 -12.89 0.63
N LYS A 205 4.76 -13.96 1.11
CA LYS A 205 4.13 -15.00 1.93
C LYS A 205 4.93 -15.15 3.21
N LYS A 206 4.28 -14.98 4.35
CA LYS A 206 4.89 -15.03 5.69
C LYS A 206 3.98 -15.73 6.70
N THR A 207 4.51 -16.06 7.86
CA THR A 207 3.78 -16.73 8.94
C THR A 207 3.06 -15.76 9.87
N ASP A 208 3.46 -14.49 9.85
CA ASP A 208 3.09 -13.46 10.81
C ASP A 208 2.98 -12.10 10.13
N ILE A 209 2.18 -11.22 10.74
CA ILE A 209 1.87 -9.89 10.22
C ILE A 209 3.10 -8.98 10.27
N ASP A 210 3.90 -9.07 11.34
CA ASP A 210 5.13 -8.29 11.49
C ASP A 210 6.11 -8.55 10.34
N SER A 211 6.26 -9.82 9.92
CA SER A 211 7.09 -10.16 8.77
C SER A 211 6.50 -9.68 7.43
N LEU A 212 5.18 -9.51 7.33
CA LEU A 212 4.57 -8.86 6.15
C LEU A 212 4.91 -7.37 6.13
N GLU A 213 4.89 -6.70 7.28
CA GLU A 213 5.30 -5.29 7.40
C GLU A 213 6.73 -5.09 6.86
N VAL A 214 7.67 -5.95 7.29
CA VAL A 214 9.07 -5.89 6.84
C VAL A 214 9.17 -6.01 5.31
N GLU A 215 8.41 -6.92 4.71
CA GLU A 215 8.38 -7.10 3.25
C GLU A 215 7.80 -5.89 2.52
N ILE A 216 6.79 -5.24 3.09
CA ILE A 216 6.25 -3.98 2.54
C ILE A 216 7.35 -2.93 2.54
N ARG A 217 8.05 -2.72 3.66
CA ARG A 217 9.12 -1.72 3.76
C ARG A 217 10.27 -1.96 2.79
N GLU A 218 10.59 -3.22 2.53
CA GLU A 218 11.64 -3.58 1.58
C GLU A 218 11.22 -3.35 0.13
N LYS A 219 9.99 -3.71 -0.24
CA LYS A 219 9.55 -3.75 -1.65
C LYS A 219 8.76 -2.54 -2.13
N ALA A 220 8.02 -1.88 -1.24
CA ALA A 220 7.20 -0.72 -1.59
C ALA A 220 8.02 0.43 -2.20
N PRO A 221 9.23 0.77 -1.71
CA PRO A 221 10.01 1.84 -2.33
C PRO A 221 10.32 1.58 -3.82
N GLN A 222 10.68 0.34 -4.17
CA GLN A 222 10.95 -0.05 -5.56
C GLN A 222 9.69 0.02 -6.44
N MET A 223 8.52 -0.28 -5.87
CA MET A 223 7.22 -0.12 -6.54
C MET A 223 6.95 1.36 -6.86
N PHE A 224 7.12 2.25 -5.88
CA PHE A 224 6.87 3.69 -6.07
C PHE A 224 7.88 4.38 -6.99
N GLN A 225 9.10 3.86 -7.11
CA GLN A 225 10.05 4.34 -8.13
C GLN A 225 9.53 4.22 -9.57
N GLN A 226 8.57 3.33 -9.84
CA GLN A 226 7.95 3.24 -11.16
C GLN A 226 7.14 4.49 -11.49
N VAL A 227 6.49 5.11 -10.51
CA VAL A 227 5.75 6.37 -10.68
C VAL A 227 6.71 7.48 -11.11
N LEU A 228 7.87 7.61 -10.44
CA LEU A 228 8.88 8.60 -10.80
C LEU A 228 9.38 8.43 -12.24
N LYS A 229 9.63 7.19 -12.67
CA LYS A 229 10.10 6.89 -14.04
C LYS A 229 9.09 7.26 -15.11
N LEU A 230 7.81 7.09 -14.82
CA LEU A 230 6.72 7.36 -15.77
C LEU A 230 6.47 8.86 -15.96
N GLU A 231 6.53 9.63 -14.87
CA GLU A 231 6.31 11.08 -14.92
C GLU A 231 7.57 11.87 -15.32
N SER A 232 8.74 11.21 -15.37
CA SER A 232 9.99 11.81 -15.84
C SER A 232 10.18 11.79 -17.36
N ASN A 233 9.40 10.99 -18.10
CA ASN A 233 9.45 10.88 -19.56
C ASN A 233 8.52 11.91 -20.22
#